data_AF-A0A925K0W1-F1
#
_entry.id   AF-A0A925K0W1-F1
#
_cell.length_a   1.000
_cell.length_b   1.000
_cell.length_c   1.000
_cell.angle_alpha   90.00
_cell.angle_beta   90.00
_cell.angle_gamma   90.00
#
_symmetry.space_group_name_H-M   'P 1'
#
loop_
_entity.id
_entity.type
_entity.pdbx_description
1 polymer ?
#
loop_
_entity_poly.entity_id
_entity_poly.type
_entity_poly.pdbx_seq_one_letter_code
_entity_poly.pdbx_strand_id
1 'polypeptide(L)'
;MHCPNCGTKTSTEQKFCRSCGLSLDELARVLTEQLPEARARLLERQQKVEQWLGRVSGAFVAMFVCALIVGVVWGVIMKGQILSGLLLLAFIIGAVASLSLVVYNESLKEKLGQPAAPDPALPVSAPTGKLLSESHFEPVPSVTERTTELLAVEERQGAKSRRQ
;
A
#
# COMPACT_ATOMS: atom_id res chain seq x y z
N MET A 1 3.56 7.83 -28.22
CA MET A 1 2.35 7.00 -27.97
C MET A 1 1.54 6.94 -29.27
N HIS A 2 0.51 6.10 -29.39
CA HIS A 2 -0.33 6.04 -30.60
C HIS A 2 -1.75 6.49 -30.27
N CYS A 3 -2.42 7.19 -31.19
CA CYS A 3 -3.82 7.57 -31.01
C CYS A 3 -4.72 6.32 -31.08
N PRO A 4 -5.61 6.08 -30.11
CA PRO A 4 -6.49 4.91 -30.12
C PRO A 4 -7.54 4.92 -31.24
N ASN A 5 -7.86 6.08 -31.81
CA ASN A 5 -8.88 6.20 -32.86
C ASN A 5 -8.30 6.03 -34.28
N CYS A 6 -7.08 6.52 -34.55
CA CYS A 6 -6.50 6.52 -35.90
C CYS A 6 -5.10 5.91 -36.00
N GLY A 7 -4.52 5.44 -34.89
CA GLY A 7 -3.23 4.75 -34.85
C GLY A 7 -2.02 5.63 -35.14
N THR A 8 -2.17 6.93 -35.37
CA THR A 8 -1.02 7.81 -35.66
C THR A 8 -0.14 8.03 -34.43
N LYS A 9 1.17 8.20 -34.67
CA LYS A 9 2.14 8.48 -33.62
C LYS A 9 1.88 9.87 -33.03
N THR A 10 1.64 9.93 -31.73
CA THR A 10 1.44 11.16 -30.95
C THR A 10 2.54 11.34 -29.92
N SER A 11 2.93 12.59 -29.68
CA SER A 11 3.77 12.97 -28.53
C SER A 11 2.92 13.04 -27.27
N THR A 12 3.52 12.78 -26.11
CA THR A 12 2.87 12.78 -24.78
C THR A 12 2.32 14.14 -24.36
N GLU A 13 2.84 15.23 -24.93
CA GLU A 13 2.44 16.60 -24.56
C GLU A 13 1.29 17.18 -25.41
N GLN A 14 0.78 16.45 -26.41
CA GLN A 14 -0.24 16.97 -27.32
C GLN A 14 -1.66 16.73 -26.78
N LYS A 15 -2.44 17.80 -26.62
CA LYS A 15 -3.84 17.75 -26.14
C LYS A 15 -4.81 17.14 -27.15
N PHE A 16 -4.51 17.23 -28.45
CA PHE A 16 -5.34 16.75 -29.55
C PHE A 16 -4.53 15.96 -30.58
N CYS A 17 -5.16 14.97 -31.20
CA CYS A 17 -4.56 14.24 -32.31
C CYS A 17 -4.59 15.08 -33.59
N ARG A 18 -3.43 15.30 -34.23
CA ARG A 18 -3.33 16.07 -35.48
C ARG A 18 -4.01 15.43 -36.69
N SER A 19 -4.23 14.11 -36.68
CA SER A 19 -4.80 13.39 -37.83
C SER A 19 -6.31 13.20 -37.73
N CYS A 20 -6.86 12.96 -36.53
CA CYS A 20 -8.30 12.70 -36.36
C CYS A 20 -9.03 13.70 -35.45
N GLY A 21 -8.33 14.65 -34.84
CA GLY A 21 -8.94 15.69 -34.00
C GLY A 21 -9.38 15.24 -32.60
N LEU A 22 -9.15 13.98 -32.21
CA LEU A 22 -9.53 13.45 -30.90
C LEU A 22 -8.82 14.20 -29.76
N SER A 23 -9.55 14.55 -28.69
CA SER A 23 -9.00 15.09 -27.44
C SER A 23 -8.34 13.98 -26.61
N LEU A 24 -7.02 14.00 -26.47
CA LEU A 24 -6.28 13.00 -25.67
C LEU A 24 -6.35 13.31 -24.17
N ASP A 25 -6.47 14.59 -23.79
CA ASP A 25 -6.54 15.01 -22.37
C ASP A 25 -7.78 14.44 -21.67
N GLU A 26 -8.94 14.59 -22.32
CA GLU A 26 -10.22 14.12 -21.79
C GLU A 26 -10.30 12.59 -21.77
N LEU A 27 -9.77 11.93 -22.81
CA LEU A 27 -9.62 10.48 -22.83
C LEU A 27 -8.69 9.98 -21.73
N ALA A 28 -7.57 10.67 -21.50
CA ALA A 28 -6.64 10.33 -20.42
C ALA A 28 -7.32 10.46 -19.05
N ARG A 29 -8.10 11.53 -18.82
CA ARG A 29 -8.87 11.71 -17.58
C ARG A 29 -9.87 10.58 -17.34
N VAL A 30 -10.70 10.26 -18.34
CA VAL A 30 -11.68 9.17 -18.25
C VAL A 30 -10.99 7.82 -18.04
N LEU A 31 -9.90 7.55 -18.76
CA LEU A 31 -9.09 6.35 -18.55
C LEU A 31 -8.52 6.30 -17.14
N THR A 32 -7.96 7.39 -16.62
CA THR A 32 -7.40 7.43 -15.26
C THR A 32 -8.45 7.29 -14.17
N GLU A 33 -9.71 7.62 -14.44
CA GLU A 33 -10.82 7.46 -13.49
C GLU A 33 -11.46 6.07 -13.58
N GLN A 34 -11.56 5.51 -14.79
CA GLN A 34 -12.08 4.16 -15.03
C GLN A 34 -11.07 3.06 -14.67
N LEU A 35 -9.75 3.31 -14.79
CA LEU A 35 -8.70 2.34 -14.44
C LEU A 35 -8.75 1.90 -12.97
N PRO A 36 -8.83 2.81 -11.97
CA PRO A 36 -8.88 2.42 -10.57
C PRO A 36 -10.17 1.67 -10.24
N GLU A 37 -11.32 2.04 -10.81
CA GLU A 37 -12.56 1.29 -10.62
C GLU A 37 -12.50 -0.12 -11.22
N ALA A 38 -12.00 -0.25 -12.45
CA ALA A 38 -11.84 -1.55 -13.10
C ALA A 38 -10.85 -2.44 -12.35
N ARG A 39 -9.73 -1.86 -11.88
CA ARG A 39 -8.74 -2.56 -11.05
C ARG A 39 -9.33 -2.96 -9.69
N ALA A 40 -10.07 -2.08 -9.02
CA ALA A 40 -10.73 -2.39 -7.75
C ALA A 40 -11.69 -3.57 -7.90
N ARG A 41 -12.54 -3.58 -8.95
CA ARG A 41 -13.45 -4.70 -9.22
C ARG A 41 -12.72 -6.03 -9.50
N LEU A 42 -11.57 -5.98 -10.18
CA LEU A 42 -10.76 -7.18 -10.42
C LEU A 42 -10.12 -7.69 -9.12
N LEU A 43 -9.60 -6.80 -8.27
CA LEU A 43 -9.03 -7.16 -6.97
C LEU A 43 -10.10 -7.74 -6.02
N GLU A 44 -11.31 -7.17 -5.98
CA GLU A 44 -12.42 -7.72 -5.20
C GLU A 44 -12.81 -9.13 -5.65
N ARG A 45 -12.81 -9.39 -6.97
CA ARG A 45 -13.06 -10.72 -7.52
C ARG A 45 -11.95 -11.70 -7.14
N GLN A 46 -10.69 -11.28 -7.25
CA GLN A 46 -9.54 -12.08 -6.82
C GLN A 46 -9.65 -12.47 -5.34
N GLN A 47 -9.93 -11.51 -4.46
CA GLN A 47 -10.10 -11.77 -3.03
C GLN A 47 -11.23 -12.76 -2.71
N LYS A 48 -12.39 -12.62 -3.38
CA LYS A 48 -13.50 -13.57 -3.22
C LYS A 48 -13.12 -14.97 -3.70
N VAL A 49 -12.38 -15.06 -4.81
CA VAL A 49 -11.89 -16.34 -5.33
C VAL A 49 -10.89 -16.95 -4.36
N GLU A 50 -9.91 -16.22 -3.86
CA GLU A 50 -8.92 -16.74 -2.90
C GLU A 50 -9.57 -17.22 -1.60
N GLN A 51 -10.49 -16.45 -1.04
CA GLN A 51 -11.21 -16.86 0.18
C GLN A 51 -12.06 -18.11 -0.05
N TRP A 52 -12.70 -18.21 -1.21
CA TRP A 52 -13.47 -19.39 -1.58
C TRP A 52 -12.58 -20.59 -1.86
N LEU A 53 -11.49 -20.40 -2.61
CA LEU A 53 -10.51 -21.43 -2.96
C LEU A 53 -9.80 -21.97 -1.73
N GLY A 54 -9.46 -21.11 -0.77
CA GLY A 54 -8.89 -21.51 0.53
C GLY A 54 -9.87 -22.31 1.38
N ARG A 55 -11.16 -21.92 1.40
CA ARG A 55 -12.18 -22.66 2.14
C ARG A 55 -12.49 -24.02 1.52
N VAL A 56 -12.54 -24.08 0.19
CA VAL A 56 -12.74 -25.32 -0.56
C VAL A 56 -11.52 -26.22 -0.43
N SER A 57 -10.30 -25.70 -0.64
CA SER A 57 -9.06 -26.49 -0.53
C SER A 57 -8.88 -27.06 0.87
N GLY A 58 -9.11 -26.27 1.93
CA GLY A 58 -9.08 -26.73 3.30
C GLY A 58 -10.07 -27.85 3.58
N ALA A 59 -11.30 -27.74 3.08
CA ALA A 59 -12.32 -28.79 3.22
C ALA A 59 -11.93 -30.09 2.50
N PHE A 60 -11.37 -30.01 1.29
CA PHE A 60 -10.90 -31.18 0.54
C PHE A 60 -9.73 -31.88 1.24
N VAL A 61 -8.75 -31.13 1.73
CA VAL A 61 -7.60 -31.69 2.47
C VAL A 61 -8.09 -32.37 3.75
N ALA A 62 -8.97 -31.72 4.52
CA ALA A 62 -9.54 -32.31 5.73
C ALA A 62 -10.33 -33.60 5.43
N MET A 63 -11.13 -33.61 4.36
CA MET A 63 -11.89 -34.79 3.95
C MET A 63 -10.98 -35.94 3.53
N PHE A 64 -9.91 -35.68 2.79
CA PHE A 64 -8.91 -36.68 2.41
C PHE A 64 -8.19 -37.27 3.62
N VAL A 65 -7.76 -36.43 4.57
CA VAL A 65 -7.13 -36.88 5.82
C VAL A 65 -8.10 -37.74 6.63
N CYS A 66 -9.36 -37.33 6.76
CA CYS A 66 -10.40 -38.14 7.42
C CYS A 66 -10.60 -39.49 6.72
N ALA A 67 -10.66 -39.52 5.39
CA ALA A 67 -10.80 -40.77 4.63
C ALA A 67 -9.61 -41.71 4.86
N LEU A 68 -8.38 -41.19 4.89
CA LEU A 68 -7.18 -41.98 5.21
C LEU A 68 -7.23 -42.54 6.63
N ILE A 69 -7.63 -41.71 7.61
CA ILE A 69 -7.78 -42.16 9.00
C ILE A 69 -8.80 -43.29 9.09
N VAL A 70 -9.99 -43.12 8.49
CA VAL A 70 -11.04 -44.15 8.49
C VAL A 70 -10.55 -45.42 7.78
N GLY A 71 -9.86 -45.30 6.65
CA GLY A 71 -9.30 -46.45 5.93
C GLY A 71 -8.25 -47.22 6.74
N VAL A 72 -7.35 -46.51 7.44
CA VAL A 72 -6.36 -47.13 8.33
C VAL A 72 -7.05 -47.81 9.51
N VAL A 73 -8.00 -47.14 10.17
CA VAL A 73 -8.77 -47.73 11.29
C VAL A 73 -9.51 -48.99 10.85
N TRP A 74 -10.19 -48.96 9.71
CA TRP A 74 -10.88 -50.12 9.15
C TRP A 74 -9.91 -51.26 8.82
N GLY A 75 -8.76 -50.95 8.21
CA GLY A 75 -7.73 -51.93 7.89
C GLY A 75 -7.13 -52.60 9.13
N VAL A 76 -6.93 -51.83 10.20
CA VAL A 76 -6.45 -52.35 11.50
C VAL A 76 -7.47 -53.29 12.14
N ILE A 77 -8.75 -52.93 12.11
CA ILE A 77 -9.84 -53.77 12.64
C ILE A 77 -9.91 -55.11 11.90
N MET A 78 -9.77 -55.11 10.56
CA MET A 78 -9.89 -56.33 9.76
C MET A 78 -8.65 -57.24 9.81
N LYS A 79 -7.45 -56.70 9.99
CA LYS A 79 -6.18 -57.47 9.97
C LYS A 79 -5.52 -57.65 11.33
N GLY A 80 -6.00 -57.01 12.40
CA GLY A 80 -5.47 -57.17 13.76
C GLY A 80 -4.05 -56.59 13.98
N GLN A 81 -3.49 -55.88 13.00
CA GLN A 81 -2.17 -55.24 13.10
C GLN A 81 -2.30 -53.83 13.71
N ILE A 82 -2.50 -53.79 15.02
CA ILE A 82 -2.78 -52.55 15.78
C ILE A 82 -1.54 -51.64 15.87
N LEU A 83 -0.35 -52.21 15.99
CA LEU A 83 0.88 -51.44 16.23
C LEU A 83 1.30 -50.59 15.01
N SER A 84 1.21 -51.17 13.79
CA SER A 84 1.55 -50.45 12.56
C SER A 84 0.52 -49.38 12.20
N GLY A 85 -0.76 -49.65 12.47
CA GLY A 85 -1.83 -48.68 12.28
C GLY A 85 -1.71 -47.46 13.19
N LEU A 86 -1.38 -47.66 14.47
CA LEU A 86 -1.20 -46.57 15.43
C LEU A 86 -0.03 -45.66 15.03
N LEU A 87 1.09 -46.23 14.61
CA LEU A 87 2.27 -45.48 14.13
C LEU A 87 1.96 -44.64 12.89
N LEU A 88 1.24 -45.19 11.91
CA LEU A 88 0.82 -44.43 10.72
C LEU A 88 -0.13 -43.29 11.07
N LEU A 89 -1.08 -43.54 11.97
CA LEU A 89 -2.06 -42.54 12.38
C LEU A 89 -1.39 -41.39 13.15
N ALA A 90 -0.47 -41.70 14.06
CA ALA A 90 0.35 -40.70 14.75
C ALA A 90 1.23 -39.91 13.78
N PHE A 91 1.79 -40.54 12.75
CA PHE A 91 2.57 -39.86 11.71
C PHE A 91 1.71 -38.90 10.88
N ILE A 92 0.49 -39.29 10.49
CA ILE A 92 -0.44 -38.42 9.76
C ILE A 92 -0.86 -37.23 10.63
N ILE A 93 -1.24 -37.46 11.89
CA ILE A 93 -1.59 -36.37 12.82
C ILE A 93 -0.38 -35.44 13.03
N GLY A 94 0.81 -35.99 13.23
CA GLY A 94 2.04 -35.22 13.40
C GLY A 94 2.39 -34.38 12.18
N ALA A 95 2.25 -34.93 10.97
CA ALA A 95 2.48 -34.21 9.71
C ALA A 95 1.45 -33.08 9.50
N VAL A 96 0.18 -33.32 9.82
CA VAL A 96 -0.86 -32.29 9.73
C VAL A 96 -0.62 -31.19 10.77
N ALA A 97 -0.26 -31.55 12.00
CA ALA A 97 0.04 -30.60 13.07
C ALA A 97 1.29 -29.75 12.76
N SER A 98 2.34 -30.35 12.21
CA SER A 98 3.56 -29.63 11.81
C SER A 98 3.31 -28.65 10.66
N LEU A 99 2.57 -29.07 9.63
CA LEU A 99 2.13 -28.19 8.53
C LEU A 99 1.27 -27.03 9.05
N SER A 100 0.33 -27.32 9.95
CA SER A 100 -0.52 -26.31 10.57
C SER A 100 0.29 -25.30 11.40
N LEU A 101 1.31 -25.75 12.13
CA LEU A 101 2.23 -24.90 12.88
C LEU A 101 3.08 -24.00 11.98
N VAL A 102 3.57 -24.52 10.85
CA VAL A 102 4.34 -23.73 9.88
C VAL A 102 3.47 -22.61 9.29
N VAL A 103 2.26 -22.94 8.83
CA VAL A 103 1.32 -21.94 8.29
C VAL A 103 0.94 -20.92 9.37
N TYR A 104 0.71 -21.37 10.61
CA TYR A 104 0.40 -20.47 11.72
C TYR A 104 1.58 -19.54 12.04
N ASN A 105 2.81 -20.05 12.01
CA ASN A 105 4.01 -19.26 12.28
C ASN A 105 4.27 -18.22 11.18
N GLU A 106 4.05 -18.57 9.90
CA GLU A 106 4.10 -17.59 8.81
C GLU A 106 3.04 -16.50 8.97
N SER A 107 1.80 -16.88 9.29
CA SER A 107 0.74 -15.92 9.57
C SER A 107 1.05 -15.04 10.80
N LEU A 108 1.71 -15.59 11.82
CA LEU A 108 2.16 -14.84 12.99
C LEU A 108 3.26 -13.85 12.59
N LYS A 109 4.19 -14.25 11.73
CA LYS A 109 5.29 -13.43 11.24
C LYS A 109 4.78 -12.30 10.33
N GLU A 110 3.72 -12.52 9.56
CA GLU A 110 3.02 -11.43 8.87
C GLU A 110 2.37 -10.46 9.84
N LYS A 111 1.70 -10.95 10.90
CA LYS A 111 1.07 -10.10 11.92
C LYS A 111 2.07 -9.33 12.78
N LEU A 112 3.24 -9.92 13.05
CA LEU A 112 4.32 -9.30 13.83
C LEU A 112 5.25 -8.45 12.96
N GLY A 113 5.37 -8.80 11.67
CA GLY A 113 6.23 -8.16 10.68
C GLY A 113 5.53 -7.10 9.84
N GLN A 114 4.26 -6.79 10.12
CA GLN A 114 3.61 -5.59 9.62
C GLN A 114 4.08 -4.41 10.48
N PRO A 115 5.06 -3.59 10.05
CA PRO A 115 5.19 -2.26 10.60
C PRO A 115 3.84 -1.58 10.39
N ALA A 116 3.31 -1.00 11.47
CA ALA A 116 2.08 -0.24 11.47
C ALA A 116 2.01 0.62 10.20
N ALA A 117 0.93 0.45 9.42
CA ALA A 117 0.68 1.31 8.27
C ALA A 117 0.76 2.78 8.71
N PRO A 118 1.19 3.71 7.84
CA PRO A 118 1.24 5.12 8.17
C PRO A 118 -0.17 5.59 8.51
N ASP A 119 -0.37 6.04 9.75
CA ASP A 119 -1.62 6.66 10.17
C ASP A 119 -2.01 7.78 9.19
N PRO A 120 -3.27 7.85 8.74
CA PRO A 120 -3.76 9.03 8.04
C PRO A 120 -3.70 10.22 9.02
N ALA A 121 -2.93 11.22 8.63
CA ALA A 121 -2.73 12.47 9.35
C ALA A 121 -4.04 13.04 9.93
N LEU A 122 -4.12 13.09 11.27
CA LEU A 122 -4.97 13.99 12.03
C LEU A 122 -4.16 14.56 13.20
N PRO A 123 -4.50 15.79 13.66
CA PRO A 123 -3.56 16.89 13.79
C PRO A 123 -2.64 16.79 15.01
N VAL A 124 -1.39 17.20 14.79
CA VAL A 124 -0.36 17.45 15.80
C VAL A 124 -0.91 18.37 16.88
N SER A 125 -1.25 17.81 18.04
CA SER A 125 -1.45 18.56 19.28
C SER A 125 -0.09 18.96 19.87
N ALA A 126 0.00 20.22 20.27
CA ALA A 126 1.20 20.98 20.65
C ALA A 126 2.16 20.29 21.65
N PRO A 127 3.48 20.51 21.50
CA PRO A 127 4.50 19.92 22.37
C PRO A 127 4.61 20.68 23.70
N THR A 128 4.16 20.07 24.78
CA THR A 128 4.49 20.50 26.15
C THR A 128 5.62 19.62 26.66
N GLY A 129 6.86 20.11 26.61
CA GLY A 129 8.00 19.34 27.09
C GLY A 129 9.33 20.05 26.89
N LYS A 130 9.55 21.14 27.62
CA LYS A 130 10.88 21.69 27.91
C LYS A 130 11.84 20.56 28.33
N LEU A 131 13.05 20.52 27.76
CA LEU A 131 14.30 20.71 28.51
C LEU A 131 15.52 20.65 27.58
N LEU A 132 16.11 21.84 27.38
CA LEU A 132 17.53 22.15 27.17
C LEU A 132 18.46 21.02 26.64
N SER A 133 18.86 21.14 25.38
CA SER A 133 20.23 20.84 24.99
C SER A 133 20.81 22.03 24.25
N GLU A 134 21.54 22.82 25.03
CA GLU A 134 22.53 23.78 24.61
C GLU A 134 23.57 23.10 23.72
N SER A 135 23.69 23.52 22.46
CA SER A 135 24.98 23.78 21.82
C SER A 135 24.77 24.17 20.35
N HIS A 136 25.63 25.07 19.89
CA HIS A 136 25.70 25.60 18.53
C HIS A 136 24.80 26.81 18.20
N PHE A 137 24.96 27.89 18.97
CA PHE A 137 24.77 29.24 18.42
C PHE A 137 25.98 29.60 17.55
N GLU A 138 25.79 29.54 16.24
CA GLU A 138 26.68 30.17 15.27
C GLU A 138 26.15 31.61 15.05
N PRO A 139 26.97 32.67 15.23
CA PRO A 139 26.49 34.03 15.09
C PRO A 139 26.26 34.37 13.62
N VAL A 140 25.02 34.30 13.16
CA VAL A 140 24.62 34.86 11.86
C VAL A 140 24.58 36.39 12.00
N PRO A 141 25.32 37.15 11.17
CA PRO A 141 25.41 38.60 11.29
C PRO A 141 24.03 39.23 11.14
N SER A 142 23.69 40.10 12.09
CA SER A 142 22.50 40.92 12.03
C SER A 142 22.54 41.79 10.78
N VAL A 143 21.53 41.65 9.94
CA VAL A 143 21.25 42.61 8.88
C VAL A 143 20.69 43.85 9.58
N THR A 144 21.61 44.69 10.06
CA THR A 144 21.28 46.03 10.54
C THR A 144 20.91 46.88 9.33
N GLU A 145 19.61 47.21 9.27
CA GLU A 145 19.10 48.55 9.00
C GLU A 145 19.83 49.35 7.90
N ARG A 146 19.43 49.16 6.64
CA ARG A 146 19.78 50.10 5.55
C ARG A 146 18.69 50.34 4.50
N THR A 147 17.41 50.10 4.81
CA THR A 147 16.33 50.34 3.82
C THR A 147 15.42 51.52 4.16
N THR A 148 15.59 52.21 5.29
CA THR A 148 14.71 53.33 5.68
C THR A 148 15.18 54.71 5.22
N GLU A 149 16.38 54.85 4.65
CA GLU A 149 16.90 56.17 4.22
C GLU A 149 16.34 56.67 2.87
N LEU A 150 15.71 55.80 2.08
CA LEU A 150 15.19 56.20 0.75
C LEU A 150 13.85 56.94 0.78
N LEU A 151 13.07 56.88 1.88
CA LEU A 151 11.81 57.64 1.97
C LEU A 151 11.99 59.12 2.35
N ALA A 152 13.05 59.48 3.08
CA ALA A 152 13.25 60.86 3.53
C ALA A 152 13.71 61.82 2.41
N VAL A 153 14.30 61.28 1.34
CA VAL A 153 14.77 62.09 0.20
C VAL A 153 13.60 62.52 -0.70
N GLU A 154 12.57 61.68 -0.85
CA GLU A 154 11.44 61.97 -1.74
C GLU A 154 10.53 63.09 -1.19
N GLU A 155 10.29 63.13 0.13
CA GLU A 155 9.51 64.22 0.74
C GLU A 155 10.17 65.60 0.58
N ARG A 156 11.51 65.69 0.63
CA ARG A 156 12.21 66.97 0.44
C ARG A 156 12.23 67.44 -1.01
N GLN A 157 12.13 66.54 -1.98
CA GLN A 157 12.09 66.91 -3.40
C GLN A 157 10.68 67.32 -3.85
N GLY A 158 9.63 66.68 -3.31
CA GLY A 158 8.23 67.10 -3.55
C GLY A 158 7.89 68.49 -2.98
N ALA A 159 8.50 68.87 -1.86
CA ALA A 159 8.23 70.17 -1.22
C ALA A 159 8.89 71.37 -1.92
N LYS A 160 10.00 71.17 -2.65
CA LYS A 160 10.68 72.25 -3.40
C LYS A 160 10.07 72.53 -4.78
N SER A 161 9.35 71.59 -5.38
CA SER A 161 8.71 71.76 -6.69
C SER A 161 7.38 72.53 -6.67
N ARG A 162 6.86 72.92 -5.50
CA ARG A 162 5.59 73.67 -5.36
C ARG A 162 5.74 75.15 -5.04
N ARG A 163 6.97 75.67 -5.03
CA ARG A 163 7.27 77.10 -4.86
C ARG A 163 8.21 77.60 -5.96
N GLN A 164 7.75 77.50 -7.20
CA GLN A 164 8.13 78.38 -8.32
C GLN A 164 6.91 78.54 -9.21
#